data_AF-A0A2T0WQE3-F1
#
_entry.id   AF-A0A2T0WQE3-F1
#
_cell.length_a   1.000
_cell.length_b   1.000
_cell.length_c   1.000
_cell.angle_alpha   90.00
_cell.angle_beta   90.00
_cell.angle_gamma   90.00
#
_symmetry.space_group_name_H-M   'P 1'
#
loop_
_entity.id
_entity.type
_entity.pdbx_description
1 polymer ?
#
loop_
_entity_poly.entity_id
_entity_poly.type
_entity_poly.pdbx_seq_one_letter_code
_entity_poly.pdbx_strand_id
1 'polypeptide(L)'
;MKNHVFFFGILFFLMSQSGFGQSSEYQSYYSQSNYIDLPVVTLKENFFGNPIYFIEGEKVKASEVRAYMEIMPGDANDFSQTHTKAITGTAISLSGQLLIFGALGYAYDNRNRLNNQIVGNWFIATTVGGVGGSVGRIMNRQSVRKVNTLIENHNYLIRQDELTKPYLKMDFRNNFLGEKIDIYDGPNLLSKNRINQYMLDYPEFEEYFKKSQRNQNWSLAMGLLDLASTFVFVGYILSPQIQSSAPSNILLPLTIANVGIGVSGGLFRRAARNQTRVALMKFNFGDEFVDY
;
A
#
# COMPACT_ATOMS: atom_id res chain seq x y z
N MET A 1 6.58 -46.36 1.87
CA MET A 1 5.75 -45.72 0.82
C MET A 1 4.65 -44.89 1.46
N LYS A 2 4.74 -43.56 1.35
CA LYS A 2 3.63 -42.61 1.18
C LYS A 2 4.23 -41.21 1.14
N ASN A 3 4.65 -40.81 -0.06
CA ASN A 3 4.99 -39.43 -0.39
C ASN A 3 3.68 -38.65 -0.49
N HIS A 4 3.34 -37.92 0.58
CA HIS A 4 2.30 -36.89 0.55
C HIS A 4 2.90 -35.57 1.04
N VAL A 5 3.92 -35.10 0.31
CA VAL A 5 4.35 -33.71 0.34
C VAL A 5 4.51 -33.32 -1.13
N PHE A 6 4.08 -32.11 -1.48
CA PHE A 6 4.03 -31.53 -2.83
C PHE A 6 2.79 -31.83 -3.67
N PHE A 7 1.61 -31.33 -3.27
CA PHE A 7 0.57 -30.99 -4.26
C PHE A 7 -0.42 -29.91 -3.79
N PHE A 8 0.06 -28.87 -3.06
CA PHE A 8 -0.80 -27.74 -2.67
C PHE A 8 -0.28 -26.36 -3.07
N GLY A 9 0.86 -26.28 -3.77
CA GLY A 9 1.44 -25.02 -4.25
C GLY A 9 1.06 -24.60 -5.67
N ILE A 10 0.45 -25.49 -6.47
CA ILE A 10 0.23 -25.26 -7.91
C ILE A 10 -1.23 -24.92 -8.24
N LEU A 11 -2.20 -25.23 -7.36
CA LEU A 11 -3.60 -24.98 -7.68
C LEU A 11 -4.03 -23.50 -7.58
N PHE A 12 -3.28 -22.67 -6.84
CA PHE A 12 -3.60 -21.24 -6.73
C PHE A 12 -3.00 -20.39 -7.86
N PHE A 13 -2.05 -20.94 -8.63
CA PHE A 13 -1.43 -20.26 -9.78
C PHE A 13 -2.25 -20.43 -11.07
N LEU A 14 -3.15 -21.40 -11.13
CA LEU A 14 -3.99 -21.68 -12.31
C LEU A 14 -5.32 -20.91 -12.32
N MET A 15 -5.68 -20.21 -11.24
CA MET A 15 -6.89 -19.35 -11.22
C MET A 15 -6.62 -17.86 -11.48
N SER A 16 -5.37 -17.45 -11.71
CA SER A 16 -5.02 -16.07 -12.06
C SER A 16 -4.77 -15.85 -13.56
N GLN A 17 -4.98 -16.88 -14.40
CA GLN A 17 -4.99 -16.77 -15.86
C GLN A 17 -6.39 -16.90 -16.45
N SER A 18 -7.37 -16.18 -15.91
CA SER A 18 -8.45 -15.70 -16.78
C SER A 18 -7.84 -14.59 -17.64
N GLY A 19 -7.34 -14.96 -18.81
CA GLY A 19 -7.00 -14.01 -19.86
C GLY A 19 -8.23 -13.15 -20.14
N PHE A 20 -8.22 -11.91 -19.66
CA PHE A 20 -9.15 -10.90 -20.12
C PHE A 20 -8.68 -10.50 -21.51
N GLY A 21 -9.19 -11.23 -22.52
CA GLY A 21 -9.12 -10.81 -23.90
C GLY A 21 -9.67 -9.39 -24.00
N GLN A 22 -8.85 -8.49 -24.53
CA GLN A 22 -9.26 -7.15 -24.93
C GLN A 22 -10.23 -7.28 -26.11
N SER A 23 -11.53 -7.34 -25.84
CA SER A 23 -12.54 -6.88 -26.79
C SER A 23 -12.84 -5.42 -26.44
N SER A 24 -12.08 -4.50 -27.03
CA SER A 24 -12.36 -3.07 -26.97
C SER A 24 -13.51 -2.76 -27.93
N GLU A 25 -14.76 -2.81 -27.44
CA GLU A 25 -15.78 -1.94 -28.00
C GLU A 25 -15.41 -0.50 -27.60
N TYR A 26 -14.84 0.21 -28.57
CA TYR A 26 -14.59 1.65 -28.50
C TYR A 26 -15.94 2.38 -28.36
N GLN A 27 -16.30 2.77 -27.14
CA GLN A 27 -17.23 3.88 -26.96
C GLN A 27 -16.42 5.12 -26.61
N SER A 28 -16.37 6.07 -27.54
CA SER A 28 -15.84 7.41 -27.27
C SER A 28 -16.81 8.12 -26.33
N TYR A 29 -16.64 7.95 -25.03
CA TYR A 29 -17.58 8.52 -24.06
C TYR A 29 -17.57 10.05 -24.03
N TYR A 30 -16.49 10.72 -24.48
CA TYR A 30 -16.30 12.16 -24.22
C TYR A 30 -15.55 12.91 -25.34
N SER A 31 -16.02 12.86 -26.59
CA SER A 31 -15.42 13.65 -27.69
C SER A 31 -15.89 15.12 -27.74
N GLN A 32 -16.75 15.57 -26.80
CA GLN A 32 -17.38 16.90 -26.83
C GLN A 32 -17.43 17.66 -25.50
N SER A 33 -16.91 17.13 -24.39
CA SER A 33 -16.95 17.81 -23.08
C SER A 33 -15.85 18.88 -22.97
N ASN A 34 -16.17 20.03 -22.38
CA ASN A 34 -15.13 20.95 -21.93
C ASN A 34 -14.40 20.34 -20.73
N TYR A 35 -13.13 20.70 -20.50
CA TYR A 35 -12.35 20.18 -19.37
C TYR A 35 -13.03 20.40 -18.01
N ILE A 36 -13.79 21.49 -17.88
CA ILE A 36 -14.55 21.87 -16.67
C ILE A 36 -15.66 20.86 -16.33
N ASP A 37 -16.19 20.15 -17.32
CA ASP A 37 -17.29 19.19 -17.13
C ASP A 37 -16.81 17.81 -16.67
N LEU A 38 -15.49 17.60 -16.57
CA LEU A 38 -14.93 16.33 -16.12
C LEU A 38 -14.94 16.25 -14.58
N PRO A 39 -15.30 15.08 -14.03
CA PRO A 39 -15.39 14.92 -12.59
C PRO A 39 -14.01 14.78 -11.95
N VAL A 40 -13.89 15.31 -10.72
CA VAL A 40 -12.71 15.10 -9.89
C VAL A 40 -12.67 13.66 -9.41
N VAL A 41 -11.55 12.98 -9.66
CA VAL A 41 -11.34 11.60 -9.23
C VAL A 41 -10.60 11.58 -7.90
N THR A 42 -11.06 10.79 -6.94
CA THR A 42 -10.36 10.61 -5.67
C THR A 42 -9.92 9.17 -5.46
N LEU A 43 -8.90 9.02 -4.62
CA LEU A 43 -8.26 7.74 -4.35
C LEU A 43 -8.14 7.47 -2.85
N LYS A 44 -8.49 6.25 -2.46
CA LYS A 44 -8.29 5.70 -1.12
C LYS A 44 -7.67 4.32 -1.21
N GLU A 45 -6.84 3.95 -0.24
CA GLU A 45 -6.35 2.59 -0.10
C GLU A 45 -7.25 1.77 0.82
N ASN A 46 -7.57 0.54 0.40
CA ASN A 46 -8.33 -0.41 1.21
C ASN A 46 -7.45 -1.10 2.27
N PHE A 47 -8.02 -2.06 3.01
CA PHE A 47 -7.31 -2.81 4.05
C PHE A 47 -6.03 -3.50 3.52
N PHE A 48 -6.04 -3.97 2.28
CA PHE A 48 -4.90 -4.63 1.64
C PHE A 48 -3.91 -3.67 0.99
N GLY A 49 -4.17 -2.36 0.98
CA GLY A 49 -3.37 -1.36 0.28
C GLY A 49 -3.67 -1.25 -1.22
N ASN A 50 -4.77 -1.85 -1.70
CA ASN A 50 -5.21 -1.65 -3.08
C ASN A 50 -5.90 -0.29 -3.22
N PRO A 51 -5.70 0.40 -4.36
CA PRO A 51 -6.42 1.63 -4.65
C PRO A 51 -7.90 1.33 -4.90
N ILE A 52 -8.75 2.14 -4.28
CA ILE A 52 -10.19 2.27 -4.54
C ILE A 52 -10.40 3.71 -5.01
N TYR A 53 -11.25 3.86 -6.02
CA TYR A 53 -11.52 5.12 -6.67
C TYR A 53 -12.93 5.58 -6.38
N PHE A 54 -13.10 6.90 -6.37
CA PHE A 54 -14.41 7.51 -6.26
C PHE A 54 -14.51 8.72 -7.20
N ILE A 55 -15.72 8.98 -7.64
CA ILE A 55 -16.12 10.15 -8.41
C ILE A 55 -17.36 10.70 -7.72
N GLU A 56 -17.33 11.97 -7.31
CA GLU A 56 -18.46 12.61 -6.61
C GLU A 56 -18.94 11.81 -5.38
N GLY A 57 -18.02 11.18 -4.66
CA GLY A 57 -18.31 10.35 -3.49
C GLY A 57 -18.74 8.92 -3.80
N GLU A 58 -19.11 8.62 -5.05
CA GLU A 58 -19.50 7.27 -5.45
C GLU A 58 -18.30 6.41 -5.82
N LYS A 59 -18.29 5.16 -5.34
CA LYS A 59 -17.21 4.23 -5.63
C LYS A 59 -17.29 3.74 -7.08
N VAL A 60 -16.26 4.02 -7.86
CA VAL A 60 -16.18 3.69 -9.29
C VAL A 60 -15.13 2.63 -9.60
N LYS A 61 -15.21 2.04 -10.79
CA LYS A 61 -14.22 1.06 -11.28
C LYS A 61 -12.99 1.76 -11.85
N ALA A 62 -11.85 1.07 -11.83
CA ALA A 62 -10.64 1.55 -12.48
C ALA A 62 -10.83 1.79 -13.99
N SER A 63 -11.68 1.00 -14.65
CA SER A 63 -12.01 1.19 -16.08
C SER A 63 -12.73 2.51 -16.35
N GLU A 64 -13.60 2.93 -15.43
CA GLU A 64 -14.32 4.21 -15.53
C GLU A 64 -13.35 5.38 -15.31
N VAL A 65 -12.50 5.30 -14.29
CA VAL A 65 -11.43 6.30 -14.07
C VAL A 65 -10.52 6.41 -15.30
N ARG A 66 -10.12 5.28 -15.89
CA ARG A 66 -9.33 5.26 -17.13
C ARG A 66 -10.05 6.02 -18.25
N ALA A 67 -11.35 5.80 -18.43
CA ALA A 67 -12.14 6.47 -19.48
C ALA A 67 -12.12 7.99 -19.31
N TYR A 68 -12.26 8.51 -18.08
CA TYR A 68 -12.14 9.95 -17.82
C TYR A 68 -10.73 10.48 -18.07
N MET A 69 -9.70 9.66 -17.83
CA MET A 69 -8.32 10.03 -18.10
C MET A 69 -7.96 10.03 -19.60
N GLU A 70 -8.83 9.59 -20.52
CA GLU A 70 -8.52 9.48 -21.96
C GLU A 70 -8.23 10.83 -22.64
N ILE A 71 -8.57 11.95 -21.99
CA ILE A 71 -8.09 13.29 -22.37
C ILE A 71 -6.55 13.39 -22.41
N MET A 72 -5.86 12.50 -21.67
CA MET A 72 -4.43 12.30 -21.67
C MET A 72 -4.14 10.82 -21.96
N PRO A 73 -4.15 10.39 -23.23
CA PRO A 73 -4.16 8.98 -23.59
C PRO A 73 -2.92 8.21 -23.09
N GLY A 74 -1.76 8.88 -22.99
CA GLY A 74 -0.56 8.32 -22.37
C GLY A 74 -0.77 7.98 -20.89
N ASP A 75 -1.29 8.95 -20.12
CA ASP A 75 -1.56 8.80 -18.69
C ASP A 75 -2.68 7.80 -18.41
N ALA A 76 -3.70 7.71 -19.26
CA ALA A 76 -4.77 6.72 -19.15
C ALA A 76 -4.24 5.27 -19.31
N ASN A 77 -3.36 5.05 -20.29
CA ASN A 77 -2.74 3.74 -20.50
C ASN A 77 -1.81 3.39 -19.32
N ASP A 78 -0.99 4.35 -18.90
CA ASP A 78 -0.10 4.21 -17.75
C ASP A 78 -0.89 3.92 -16.46
N PHE A 79 -2.02 4.58 -16.26
CA PHE A 79 -2.93 4.34 -15.13
C PHE A 79 -3.40 2.89 -15.12
N SER A 80 -3.91 2.39 -16.25
CA SER A 80 -4.42 1.03 -16.36
C SER A 80 -3.36 -0.02 -16.06
N GLN A 81 -2.18 0.12 -16.65
CA GLN A 81 -1.07 -0.82 -16.42
C GLN A 81 -0.58 -0.77 -14.97
N THR A 82 -0.51 0.43 -14.41
CA THR A 82 -0.05 0.66 -13.04
C THR A 82 -1.08 0.14 -12.02
N HIS A 83 -2.38 0.32 -12.25
CA HIS A 83 -3.43 -0.28 -11.44
C HIS A 83 -3.30 -1.80 -11.39
N THR A 84 -3.15 -2.46 -12.55
CA THR A 84 -2.96 -3.92 -12.61
C THR A 84 -1.72 -4.34 -11.82
N LYS A 85 -0.59 -3.64 -11.98
CA LYS A 85 0.62 -3.89 -11.17
C LYS A 85 0.36 -3.75 -9.66
N ALA A 86 -0.47 -2.78 -9.25
CA ALA A 86 -0.85 -2.63 -7.84
C ALA A 86 -1.59 -3.86 -7.31
N ILE A 87 -2.58 -4.37 -8.07
CA ILE A 87 -3.36 -5.55 -7.72
C ILE A 87 -2.50 -6.82 -7.72
N THR A 88 -1.68 -7.03 -8.76
CA THR A 88 -0.74 -8.16 -8.83
C THR A 88 0.24 -8.13 -7.66
N GLY A 89 0.72 -6.94 -7.26
CA GLY A 89 1.65 -6.80 -6.14
C GLY A 89 1.03 -7.24 -4.82
N THR A 90 -0.23 -6.89 -4.61
CA THR A 90 -1.01 -7.35 -3.46
C THR A 90 -1.22 -8.86 -3.49
N ALA A 91 -1.55 -9.44 -4.64
CA ALA A 91 -1.70 -10.90 -4.77
C ALA A 91 -0.39 -11.63 -4.42
N ILE A 92 0.75 -11.17 -4.94
CA ILE A 92 2.07 -11.70 -4.60
C ILE A 92 2.35 -11.54 -3.10
N SER A 93 2.07 -10.35 -2.53
CA SER A 93 2.24 -10.10 -1.10
C SER A 93 1.44 -11.07 -0.23
N LEU A 94 0.16 -11.27 -0.55
CA LEU A 94 -0.74 -12.16 0.18
C LEU A 94 -0.32 -13.62 0.03
N SER A 95 0.11 -14.04 -1.16
CA SER A 95 0.62 -15.41 -1.36
C SER A 95 1.85 -15.68 -0.49
N GLY A 96 2.78 -14.72 -0.37
CA GLY A 96 3.93 -14.82 0.52
C GLY A 96 3.53 -14.89 2.00
N GLN A 97 2.53 -14.09 2.42
CA GLN A 97 1.99 -14.15 3.78
C GLN A 97 1.30 -15.48 4.07
N LEU A 98 0.52 -16.01 3.14
CA LEU A 98 -0.14 -17.31 3.27
C LEU A 98 0.88 -18.45 3.43
N LEU A 99 1.99 -18.40 2.69
CA LEU A 99 3.09 -19.37 2.85
C LEU A 99 3.71 -19.27 4.26
N ILE A 100 3.95 -18.06 4.77
CA ILE A 100 4.46 -17.84 6.13
C ILE A 100 3.48 -18.39 7.18
N PHE A 101 2.20 -18.05 7.07
CA PHE A 101 1.18 -18.50 8.02
C PHE A 101 0.94 -20.00 7.95
N GLY A 102 0.94 -20.59 6.75
CA GLY A 102 0.86 -22.04 6.58
C GLY A 102 2.06 -22.76 7.20
N ALA A 103 3.27 -22.22 7.01
CA ALA A 103 4.48 -22.74 7.65
C ALA A 103 4.44 -22.62 9.18
N LEU A 104 3.96 -21.50 9.71
CA LEU A 104 3.77 -21.29 11.15
C LEU A 104 2.72 -22.25 11.73
N GLY A 105 1.59 -22.43 11.05
CA GLY A 105 0.54 -23.37 11.44
C GLY A 105 1.07 -24.81 11.48
N TYR A 106 1.81 -25.22 10.45
CA TYR A 106 2.47 -26.52 10.40
C TYR A 106 3.48 -26.71 11.56
N ALA A 107 4.30 -25.71 11.85
CA ALA A 107 5.26 -25.75 12.96
C ALA A 107 4.55 -25.81 14.33
N TYR A 108 3.44 -25.07 14.48
CA TYR A 108 2.64 -25.05 15.71
C TYR A 108 1.91 -26.38 15.97
N ASP A 109 1.36 -27.00 14.92
CA ASP A 109 0.69 -28.30 15.03
C ASP A 109 1.69 -29.40 15.41
N ASN A 110 2.92 -29.30 14.92
CA ASN A 110 4.00 -30.23 15.22
C ASN A 110 4.88 -29.81 16.41
N ARG A 111 4.46 -28.83 17.23
CA ARG A 111 5.29 -28.24 18.30
C ARG A 111 5.87 -29.25 19.29
N ASN A 112 5.16 -30.33 19.58
CA ASN A 112 5.57 -31.38 20.52
C ASN A 112 6.55 -32.41 19.90
N ARG A 113 6.83 -32.30 18.59
CA ARG A 113 7.68 -33.21 17.81
C ARG A 113 8.62 -32.45 16.87
N LEU A 114 8.98 -31.22 17.22
CA LEU A 114 9.88 -30.40 16.42
C LEU A 114 11.20 -31.15 16.21
N ASN A 115 11.58 -31.31 14.95
CA ASN A 115 12.85 -31.86 14.53
C ASN A 115 13.50 -30.93 13.48
N ASN A 116 14.75 -31.19 13.13
CA ASN A 116 15.50 -30.35 12.19
C ASN A 116 14.82 -30.21 10.82
N GLN A 117 14.07 -31.22 10.37
CA GLN A 117 13.35 -31.17 9.10
C GLN A 117 12.15 -30.23 9.16
N ILE A 118 11.37 -30.26 10.24
CA ILE A 118 10.21 -29.38 10.43
C ILE A 118 10.67 -27.93 10.58
N VAL A 119 11.73 -27.69 11.37
CA VAL A 119 12.33 -26.37 11.54
C VAL A 119 12.93 -25.86 10.22
N GLY A 120 13.62 -26.72 9.47
CA GLY A 120 14.18 -26.38 8.15
C GLY A 120 13.11 -26.04 7.12
N ASN A 121 12.03 -26.83 7.03
CA ASN A 121 10.91 -26.55 6.14
C ASN A 121 10.21 -25.23 6.50
N TRP A 122 10.01 -24.97 7.80
CA TRP A 122 9.46 -23.71 8.28
C TRP A 122 10.37 -22.52 7.93
N PHE A 123 11.68 -22.64 8.15
CA PHE A 123 12.65 -21.61 7.84
C PHE A 123 12.71 -21.28 6.34
N ILE A 124 12.71 -22.31 5.47
CA ILE A 124 12.72 -22.12 4.02
C ILE A 124 11.41 -21.46 3.57
N ALA A 125 10.26 -21.97 4.02
CA ALA A 125 8.96 -21.43 3.65
C ALA A 125 8.77 -19.97 4.13
N THR A 126 9.24 -19.64 5.32
CA THR A 126 9.21 -18.26 5.84
C THR A 126 10.18 -17.35 5.10
N THR A 127 11.36 -17.84 4.70
CA THR A 127 12.32 -17.07 3.90
C THR A 127 11.77 -16.79 2.50
N VAL A 128 11.30 -17.82 1.78
CA VAL A 128 10.72 -17.69 0.43
C VAL A 128 9.45 -16.83 0.47
N GLY A 129 8.55 -17.08 1.42
CA GLY A 129 7.35 -16.27 1.62
C GLY A 129 7.68 -14.82 2.01
N GLY A 130 8.75 -14.61 2.78
CA GLY A 130 9.24 -13.28 3.17
C GLY A 130 9.78 -12.47 1.99
N VAL A 131 10.60 -13.09 1.14
CA VAL A 131 11.13 -12.46 -0.08
C VAL A 131 10.02 -12.19 -1.08
N GLY A 132 9.18 -13.19 -1.42
CA GLY A 132 8.05 -12.98 -2.33
C GLY A 132 7.09 -11.92 -1.80
N GLY A 133 6.77 -12.00 -0.50
CA GLY A 133 5.91 -11.05 0.19
C GLY A 133 6.45 -9.62 0.21
N SER A 134 7.76 -9.42 0.26
CA SER A 134 8.38 -8.08 0.23
C SER A 134 8.38 -7.49 -1.17
N VAL A 135 8.70 -8.28 -2.20
CA VAL A 135 8.63 -7.89 -3.61
C VAL A 135 7.22 -7.44 -3.97
N GLY A 136 6.20 -8.23 -3.63
CA GLY A 136 4.80 -7.87 -3.87
C GLY A 136 4.40 -6.56 -3.20
N ARG A 137 4.82 -6.33 -1.95
CA ARG A 137 4.57 -5.08 -1.21
C ARG A 137 5.23 -3.88 -1.87
N ILE A 138 6.48 -4.00 -2.32
CA ILE A 138 7.19 -2.90 -3.00
C ILE A 138 6.49 -2.57 -4.33
N MET A 139 6.15 -3.60 -5.11
CA MET A 139 5.45 -3.43 -6.39
C MET A 139 4.10 -2.75 -6.22
N ASN A 140 3.29 -3.20 -5.25
CA ASN A 140 2.02 -2.54 -4.92
C ASN A 140 2.23 -1.07 -4.53
N ARG A 141 3.16 -0.78 -3.61
CA ARG A 141 3.40 0.59 -3.12
C ARG A 141 3.83 1.55 -4.21
N GLN A 142 4.80 1.16 -5.03
CA GLN A 142 5.26 1.99 -6.15
C GLN A 142 4.14 2.24 -7.16
N SER A 143 3.30 1.22 -7.39
CA SER A 143 2.17 1.33 -8.30
C SER A 143 1.10 2.27 -7.75
N VAL A 144 0.71 2.14 -6.47
CA VAL A 144 -0.24 3.06 -5.82
C VAL A 144 0.26 4.50 -5.82
N ARG A 145 1.55 4.69 -5.58
CA ARG A 145 2.20 6.02 -5.66
C ARG A 145 2.03 6.63 -7.05
N LYS A 146 2.37 5.88 -8.11
CA LYS A 146 2.24 6.36 -9.48
C LYS A 146 0.79 6.60 -9.88
N VAL A 147 -0.15 5.73 -9.47
CA VAL A 147 -1.61 5.95 -9.67
C VAL A 147 -2.06 7.25 -9.02
N ASN A 148 -1.61 7.54 -7.79
CA ASN A 148 -1.93 8.79 -7.11
C ASN A 148 -1.46 10.01 -7.90
N THR A 149 -0.20 10.00 -8.38
CA THR A 149 0.34 11.09 -9.20
C THR A 149 -0.43 11.30 -10.49
N LEU A 150 -0.82 10.20 -11.17
CA LEU A 150 -1.62 10.29 -12.40
C LEU A 150 -2.99 10.92 -12.15
N ILE A 151 -3.66 10.55 -11.05
CA ILE A 151 -4.94 11.16 -10.64
C ILE A 151 -4.75 12.64 -10.28
N GLU A 152 -3.73 12.99 -9.49
CA GLU A 152 -3.44 14.38 -9.13
C GLU A 152 -3.16 15.25 -10.36
N ASN A 153 -2.44 14.71 -11.36
CA ASN A 153 -2.20 15.41 -12.62
C ASN A 153 -3.49 15.59 -13.44
N HIS A 154 -4.32 14.55 -13.52
CA HIS A 154 -5.63 14.63 -14.15
C HIS A 154 -6.51 15.70 -13.51
N ASN A 155 -6.69 15.62 -12.18
CA ASN A 155 -7.51 16.58 -11.44
C ASN A 155 -7.00 18.02 -11.56
N TYR A 156 -5.68 18.21 -11.53
CA TYR A 156 -5.09 19.53 -11.75
C TYR A 156 -5.43 20.05 -13.14
N LEU A 157 -5.25 19.23 -14.19
CA LEU A 157 -5.53 19.64 -15.57
C LEU A 157 -6.98 20.09 -15.78
N ILE A 158 -7.95 19.37 -15.22
CA ILE A 158 -9.37 19.64 -15.43
C ILE A 158 -9.90 20.85 -14.64
N ARG A 159 -9.19 21.28 -13.59
CA ARG A 159 -9.65 22.30 -12.63
C ARG A 159 -8.64 23.44 -12.39
N GLN A 160 -7.55 23.50 -13.15
CA GLN A 160 -6.48 24.48 -12.93
C GLN A 160 -6.98 25.93 -12.93
N ASP A 161 -7.99 26.23 -13.76
CA ASP A 161 -8.53 27.59 -13.93
C ASP A 161 -9.40 28.02 -12.73
N GLU A 162 -9.86 27.09 -11.90
CA GLU A 162 -10.67 27.33 -10.70
C GLU A 162 -9.82 27.52 -9.43
N LEU A 163 -8.52 27.21 -9.50
CA LEU A 163 -7.62 27.26 -8.36
C LEU A 163 -7.24 28.70 -8.01
N THR A 164 -7.76 29.18 -6.88
CA THR A 164 -7.44 30.51 -6.30
C THR A 164 -6.32 30.46 -5.26
N LYS A 165 -5.84 29.25 -4.93
CA LYS A 165 -4.79 28.97 -3.94
C LYS A 165 -3.78 27.95 -4.47
N PRO A 166 -2.62 27.78 -3.83
CA PRO A 166 -1.61 26.83 -4.30
C PRO A 166 -2.13 25.40 -4.38
N TYR A 167 -1.69 24.65 -5.39
CA TYR A 167 -2.11 23.26 -5.59
C TYR A 167 -1.15 22.30 -4.88
N LEU A 168 -1.64 21.66 -3.82
CA LEU A 168 -0.81 20.77 -3.02
C LEU A 168 -0.95 19.30 -3.47
N LYS A 169 0.19 18.67 -3.76
CA LYS A 169 0.30 17.25 -4.12
C LYS A 169 0.98 16.46 -3.01
N MET A 170 0.67 15.18 -2.88
CA MET A 170 1.46 14.31 -2.00
C MET A 170 2.27 13.28 -2.77
N ASP A 171 3.44 13.00 -2.21
CA ASP A 171 4.21 11.83 -2.54
C ASP A 171 4.52 11.04 -1.26
N PHE A 172 4.85 9.76 -1.40
CA PHE A 172 5.34 8.98 -0.27
C PHE A 172 6.54 8.13 -0.67
N ARG A 173 7.52 8.08 0.23
CA ARG A 173 8.75 7.29 0.08
C ARG A 173 8.99 6.43 1.30
N ASN A 174 9.53 5.25 1.06
CA ASN A 174 10.01 4.40 2.15
C ASN A 174 11.38 4.93 2.63
N ASN A 175 11.56 4.98 3.94
CA ASN A 175 12.85 5.13 4.59
C ASN A 175 13.10 3.93 5.52
N PHE A 176 14.26 3.90 6.17
CA PHE A 176 14.65 2.79 7.05
C PHE A 176 13.70 2.61 8.24
N LEU A 177 13.04 3.68 8.70
CA LEU A 177 12.16 3.70 9.87
C LEU A 177 10.67 3.59 9.51
N GLY A 178 10.32 3.51 8.23
CA GLY A 178 8.93 3.50 7.82
C GLY A 178 8.67 4.20 6.50
N GLU A 179 7.52 4.85 6.41
CA GLU A 179 7.12 5.62 5.24
C GLU A 179 7.01 7.10 5.63
N LYS A 180 7.56 7.97 4.80
CA LYS A 180 7.44 9.42 4.93
C LYS A 180 6.52 9.93 3.82
N ILE A 181 5.58 10.78 4.20
CA ILE A 181 4.74 11.53 3.27
C ILE A 181 5.40 12.89 3.06
N ASP A 182 5.63 13.22 1.80
CA ASP A 182 6.17 14.49 1.34
C ASP A 182 5.04 15.26 0.65
N ILE A 183 4.98 16.58 0.85
CA ILE A 183 3.94 17.45 0.27
C ILE A 183 4.62 18.46 -0.63
N TYR A 184 4.05 18.67 -1.81
CA TYR A 184 4.60 19.54 -2.83
C TYR A 184 3.63 20.66 -3.14
N ASP A 185 4.16 21.86 -3.35
CA ASP A 185 3.48 22.95 -4.02
C ASP A 185 4.12 23.12 -5.40
N GLY A 186 3.41 22.67 -6.44
CA GLY A 186 3.99 22.47 -7.76
C GLY A 186 5.21 21.55 -7.70
N PRO A 187 6.40 21.98 -8.19
CA PRO A 187 7.63 21.19 -8.10
C PRO A 187 8.33 21.26 -6.73
N ASN A 188 7.89 22.15 -5.84
CA ASN A 188 8.63 22.47 -4.61
C ASN A 188 8.20 21.57 -3.46
N LEU A 189 9.14 20.76 -2.95
CA LEU A 189 8.94 20.00 -1.71
C LEU A 189 8.81 20.95 -0.51
N LEU A 190 7.68 20.90 0.17
CA LEU A 190 7.41 21.74 1.34
C LEU A 190 8.18 21.24 2.57
N SER A 191 8.89 22.17 3.22
CA SER A 191 9.49 21.94 4.53
C SER A 191 8.42 21.93 5.62
N LYS A 192 8.73 21.36 6.79
CA LYS A 192 7.81 21.37 7.95
C LYS A 192 7.39 22.78 8.34
N ASN A 193 8.33 23.74 8.30
CA ASN A 193 8.03 25.14 8.60
C ASN A 193 7.06 25.74 7.58
N ARG A 194 7.25 25.43 6.29
CA ARG A 194 6.33 25.89 5.25
C ARG A 194 4.96 25.26 5.41
N ILE A 195 4.86 23.96 5.66
CA ILE A 195 3.58 23.28 5.96
C ILE A 195 2.88 23.94 7.15
N ASN A 196 3.59 24.23 8.24
CA ASN A 196 3.02 24.94 9.39
C ASN A 196 2.53 26.34 9.01
N GLN A 197 3.24 27.05 8.13
CA GLN A 197 2.78 28.33 7.60
C GLN A 197 1.47 28.18 6.82
N TYR A 198 1.33 27.17 5.95
CA TYR A 198 0.05 26.90 5.27
C TYR A 198 -1.07 26.58 6.27
N MET A 199 -0.78 25.87 7.36
CA MET A 199 -1.78 25.61 8.40
C MET A 199 -2.23 26.90 9.12
N LEU A 200 -1.37 27.91 9.23
CA LEU A 200 -1.72 29.22 9.80
C LEU A 200 -2.46 30.10 8.79
N ASP A 201 -2.01 30.09 7.54
CA ASP A 201 -2.57 30.92 6.46
C ASP A 201 -3.94 30.39 5.99
N TYR A 202 -4.16 29.06 6.11
CA TYR A 202 -5.38 28.37 5.69
C TYR A 202 -5.92 27.47 6.82
N PRO A 203 -6.80 27.99 7.71
CA PRO A 203 -7.33 27.24 8.84
C PRO A 203 -8.06 25.94 8.44
N GLU A 204 -8.69 25.90 7.27
CA GLU A 204 -9.34 24.70 6.74
C GLU A 204 -8.32 23.58 6.46
N PHE A 205 -7.10 23.93 6.05
CA PHE A 205 -6.03 22.96 5.85
C PHE A 205 -5.55 22.36 7.18
N GLU A 206 -5.47 23.20 8.22
CA GLU A 206 -5.03 22.78 9.55
C GLU A 206 -5.92 21.67 10.13
N GLU A 207 -7.24 21.85 10.05
CA GLU A 207 -8.22 20.92 10.60
C GLU A 207 -8.03 19.51 10.02
N TYR A 208 -7.95 19.41 8.70
CA TYR A 208 -7.82 18.13 8.01
C TYR A 208 -6.42 17.54 8.12
N PHE A 209 -5.38 18.38 8.16
CA PHE A 209 -3.99 17.92 8.14
C PHE A 209 -3.49 17.40 9.49
N LYS A 210 -3.98 17.92 10.63
CA LYS A 210 -3.61 17.46 11.98
C LYS A 210 -3.84 15.95 12.17
N LYS A 211 -4.95 15.42 11.63
CA LYS A 211 -5.28 13.99 11.71
C LYS A 211 -4.25 13.13 11.00
N SER A 212 -3.80 13.56 9.81
CA SER A 212 -2.72 12.91 9.06
C SER A 212 -1.41 12.91 9.84
N GLN A 213 -0.99 14.05 10.39
CA GLN A 213 0.27 14.14 11.17
C GLN A 213 0.28 13.16 12.34
N ARG A 214 -0.84 13.04 13.07
CA ARG A 214 -0.95 12.08 14.18
C ARG A 214 -0.70 10.65 13.73
N ASN A 215 -1.25 10.23 12.59
CA ASN A 215 -1.04 8.87 12.08
C ASN A 215 0.37 8.66 11.53
N GLN A 216 1.00 9.70 10.96
CA GLN A 216 2.40 9.63 10.57
C GLN A 216 3.32 9.41 11.78
N ASN A 217 3.06 10.09 12.89
CA ASN A 217 3.79 9.88 14.14
C ASN A 217 3.60 8.45 14.69
N TRP A 218 2.37 7.92 14.68
CA TRP A 218 2.13 6.52 15.04
C TRP A 218 2.82 5.52 14.11
N SER A 219 2.83 5.80 12.80
CA SER A 219 3.56 4.99 11.83
C SER A 219 5.07 4.96 12.14
N LEU A 220 5.67 6.10 12.48
CA LEU A 220 7.08 6.18 12.87
C LEU A 220 7.34 5.42 14.18
N ALA A 221 6.49 5.57 15.18
CA ALA A 221 6.59 4.84 16.44
C ALA A 221 6.53 3.32 16.20
N MET A 222 5.59 2.86 15.36
CA MET A 222 5.49 1.44 14.99
C MET A 222 6.71 0.96 14.21
N GLY A 223 7.28 1.80 13.34
CA GLY A 223 8.52 1.47 12.62
C GLY A 223 9.73 1.34 13.54
N LEU A 224 9.83 2.19 14.57
CA LEU A 224 10.85 2.06 15.61
C LEU A 224 10.67 0.78 16.44
N LEU A 225 9.43 0.43 16.78
CA LEU A 225 9.11 -0.81 17.50
C LEU A 225 9.44 -2.05 16.66
N ASP A 226 9.12 -2.04 15.37
CA ASP A 226 9.44 -3.12 14.41
C ASP A 226 10.95 -3.35 14.31
N LEU A 227 11.71 -2.25 14.21
CA LEU A 227 13.17 -2.27 14.16
C LEU A 227 13.78 -2.80 15.47
N ALA A 228 13.30 -2.33 16.62
CA ALA A 228 13.72 -2.84 17.92
C ALA A 228 13.42 -4.34 18.09
N SER A 229 12.22 -4.78 17.68
CA SER A 229 11.82 -6.19 17.71
C SER A 229 12.69 -7.05 16.78
N THR A 230 13.02 -6.53 15.60
CA THR A 230 13.94 -7.18 14.66
C THR A 230 15.34 -7.35 15.26
N PHE A 231 15.88 -6.33 15.94
CA PHE A 231 17.17 -6.47 16.62
C PHE A 231 17.15 -7.50 17.74
N VAL A 232 16.07 -7.55 18.54
CA VAL A 232 15.89 -8.58 19.58
C VAL A 232 15.83 -9.97 18.94
N PHE A 233 15.09 -10.11 17.83
CA PHE A 233 14.96 -11.38 17.12
C PHE A 233 16.28 -11.85 16.50
N VAL A 234 17.00 -10.98 15.78
CA VAL A 234 18.30 -11.29 15.18
C VAL A 234 19.34 -11.56 16.27
N GLY A 235 19.40 -10.73 17.31
CA GLY A 235 20.29 -10.95 18.45
C GLY A 235 20.01 -12.27 19.17
N TYR A 236 18.73 -12.66 19.28
CA TYR A 236 18.34 -13.96 19.81
C TYR A 236 18.80 -15.12 18.90
N ILE A 237 18.56 -15.02 17.58
CA ILE A 237 18.96 -16.03 16.59
C ILE A 237 20.48 -16.22 16.52
N LEU A 238 21.24 -15.12 16.56
CA LEU A 238 22.69 -15.14 16.51
C LEU A 238 23.32 -15.45 17.88
N SER A 239 22.54 -15.55 18.95
CA SER A 239 23.06 -15.87 20.27
C SER A 239 23.58 -17.33 20.33
N PRO A 240 24.69 -17.60 21.06
CA PRO A 240 25.29 -18.93 21.14
C PRO A 240 24.37 -20.04 21.68
N GLN A 241 23.25 -19.67 22.33
CA GLN A 241 22.33 -20.63 22.97
C GLN A 241 21.53 -21.48 21.98
N ILE A 242 21.45 -21.10 20.70
CA ILE A 242 20.72 -21.83 19.65
C ILE A 242 21.55 -22.98 19.04
N GLN A 243 22.83 -23.11 19.40
CA GLN A 243 23.63 -24.30 19.04
C GLN A 243 23.26 -25.56 19.86
N SER A 244 22.34 -25.45 20.81
CA SER A 244 21.79 -26.58 21.58
C SER A 244 20.75 -27.36 20.77
N SER A 245 20.79 -28.69 20.82
CA SER A 245 19.99 -29.65 20.06
C SER A 245 18.47 -29.65 20.34
N ALA A 246 17.95 -28.66 21.06
CA ALA A 246 16.53 -28.47 21.32
C ALA A 246 16.06 -27.12 20.73
N PRO A 247 15.12 -27.11 19.76
CA PRO A 247 14.57 -25.86 19.23
C PRO A 247 13.89 -25.08 20.36
N SER A 248 14.32 -23.83 20.59
CA SER A 248 13.82 -23.01 21.70
C SER A 248 12.35 -22.64 21.54
N ASN A 249 11.57 -22.81 22.63
CA ASN A 249 10.15 -22.50 22.73
C ASN A 249 9.81 -21.01 22.49
N ILE A 250 10.80 -20.10 22.45
CA ILE A 250 10.58 -18.66 22.27
C ILE A 250 10.54 -18.20 20.81
N LEU A 251 10.98 -19.05 19.86
CA LEU A 251 11.02 -18.71 18.43
C LEU A 251 9.64 -18.47 17.82
N LEU A 252 8.66 -19.31 18.17
CA LEU A 252 7.27 -19.17 17.72
C LEU A 252 6.62 -17.88 18.26
N PRO A 253 6.65 -17.59 19.58
CA PRO A 253 6.16 -16.33 20.13
C PRO A 253 6.82 -15.08 19.51
N LEU A 254 8.15 -15.09 19.32
CA LEU A 254 8.86 -13.97 18.69
C LEU A 254 8.46 -13.76 17.23
N THR A 255 8.26 -14.84 16.47
CA THR A 255 7.83 -14.73 15.07
C THR A 255 6.40 -14.18 14.98
N ILE A 256 5.50 -14.61 15.87
CA ILE A 256 4.13 -14.08 15.96
C ILE A 256 4.15 -12.59 16.30
N ALA A 257 4.98 -12.18 17.27
CA ALA A 257 5.14 -10.77 17.65
C ALA A 257 5.63 -9.91 16.48
N ASN A 258 6.67 -10.35 15.76
CA ASN A 258 7.18 -9.66 14.57
C ASN A 258 6.11 -9.52 13.47
N VAL A 259 5.35 -10.58 13.19
CA VAL A 259 4.25 -10.53 12.21
C VAL A 259 3.16 -9.53 12.67
N GLY A 260 2.81 -9.54 13.95
CA GLY A 260 1.80 -8.64 14.51
C GLY A 260 2.18 -7.16 14.40
N ILE A 261 3.44 -6.82 14.70
CA ILE A 261 3.97 -5.46 14.58
C ILE A 261 3.98 -4.98 13.12
N GLY A 262 4.37 -5.85 12.18
CA GLY A 262 4.35 -5.52 10.76
C GLY A 262 2.95 -5.24 10.19
N VAL A 263 1.93 -5.97 10.65
CA VAL A 263 0.53 -5.79 10.22
C VAL A 263 -0.06 -4.49 10.77
N SER A 264 0.12 -4.21 12.06
CA SER A 264 -0.40 -3.01 12.71
C SER A 264 0.26 -1.73 12.17
N GLY A 265 1.58 -1.75 11.95
CA GLY A 265 2.31 -0.65 11.31
C GLY A 265 1.86 -0.37 9.87
N GLY A 266 1.30 -1.35 9.16
CA GLY A 266 0.70 -1.17 7.84
C GLY A 266 -0.62 -0.38 7.89
N LEU A 267 -1.43 -0.56 8.93
CA LEU A 267 -2.70 0.15 9.10
C LEU A 267 -2.50 1.65 9.31
N PHE A 268 -1.58 2.04 10.20
CA PHE A 268 -1.29 3.44 10.47
C PHE A 268 -0.69 4.15 9.25
N ARG A 269 0.19 3.48 8.50
CA ARG A 269 0.75 4.01 7.24
C ARG A 269 -0.34 4.29 6.20
N ARG A 270 -1.25 3.34 5.98
CA ARG A 270 -2.40 3.53 5.07
C ARG A 270 -3.34 4.64 5.56
N ALA A 271 -3.63 4.65 6.85
CA ALA A 271 -4.49 5.68 7.44
C ALA A 271 -3.89 7.08 7.29
N ALA A 272 -2.58 7.23 7.48
CA ALA A 272 -1.86 8.48 7.25
C ALA A 272 -1.99 8.94 5.79
N ARG A 273 -1.70 8.07 4.81
CA ARG A 273 -1.82 8.40 3.39
C ARG A 273 -3.24 8.78 2.99
N ASN A 274 -4.23 7.96 3.37
CA ASN A 274 -5.63 8.23 3.05
C ASN A 274 -6.10 9.57 3.63
N GLN A 275 -5.70 9.89 4.87
CA GLN A 275 -6.05 11.16 5.49
C GLN A 275 -5.31 12.34 4.87
N THR A 276 -4.05 12.18 4.45
CA THR A 276 -3.37 13.22 3.67
C THR A 276 -4.10 13.48 2.36
N ARG A 277 -4.47 12.43 1.60
CA ARG A 277 -5.22 12.61 0.34
C ARG A 277 -6.52 13.37 0.55
N VAL A 278 -7.29 12.97 1.57
CA VAL A 278 -8.51 13.67 1.99
C VAL A 278 -8.24 15.13 2.30
N ALA A 279 -7.22 15.43 3.12
CA ALA A 279 -6.88 16.80 3.48
C ALA A 279 -6.44 17.64 2.28
N LEU A 280 -5.65 17.07 1.37
CA LEU A 280 -5.21 17.75 0.16
C LEU A 280 -6.35 17.96 -0.83
N MET A 281 -7.26 17.00 -1.00
CA MET A 281 -8.42 17.18 -1.88
C MET A 281 -9.36 18.25 -1.33
N LYS A 282 -9.64 18.24 -0.02
CA LYS A 282 -10.44 19.31 0.62
C LYS A 282 -9.76 20.67 0.49
N PHE A 283 -8.44 20.71 0.67
CA PHE A 283 -7.69 21.95 0.49
C PHE A 283 -7.70 22.44 -0.96
N ASN A 284 -7.51 21.56 -1.95
CA ASN A 284 -7.38 21.96 -3.35
C ASN A 284 -8.74 22.30 -3.98
N PHE A 285 -9.79 21.53 -3.65
CA PHE A 285 -11.06 21.55 -4.38
C PHE A 285 -12.29 21.83 -3.50
N GLY A 286 -12.17 21.81 -2.18
CA GLY A 286 -13.30 21.99 -1.27
C GLY A 286 -13.90 20.68 -0.74
N ASP A 287 -14.89 20.81 0.14
CA ASP A 287 -15.42 19.68 0.92
C ASP A 287 -16.32 18.73 0.12
N GLU A 288 -16.99 19.26 -0.91
CA GLU A 288 -17.93 18.52 -1.78
C GLU A 288 -17.33 17.29 -2.50
N PHE A 289 -16.00 17.23 -2.64
CA PHE A 289 -15.32 16.15 -3.39
C PHE A 289 -14.87 14.97 -2.52
N VAL A 290 -15.16 14.96 -1.22
CA VAL A 290 -14.51 14.05 -0.25
C VAL A 290 -15.48 13.28 0.65
N ASP A 291 -16.78 13.44 0.46
CA ASP A 291 -17.80 12.67 1.19
C ASP A 291 -17.94 11.26 0.59
N TYR A 292 -17.58 10.24 1.40
CA TYR A 292 -17.79 8.81 1.09
C TYR A 292 -18.49 8.11 2.26
#